data_AF-A0A9E5MYJ7-F1
#
_entry.id   AF-A0A9E5MYJ7-F1
#
_cell.length_a   1.000
_cell.length_b   1.000
_cell.length_c   1.000
_cell.angle_alpha   90.00
_cell.angle_beta   90.00
_cell.angle_gamma   90.00
#
_symmetry.space_group_name_H-M   'P 1'
#
loop_
_entity.id
_entity.type
_entity.pdbx_description
1 polymer ?
#
loop_
_entity_poly.entity_id
_entity_poly.type
_entity_poly.pdbx_seq_one_letter_code
_entity_poly.pdbx_strand_id
1 'polypeptide(L)'
;GKRAIAFQVVALLVVAAVSYYLFSNTQANLERQSIATGFGFLNNEAGFEIGESLITYSAADSYSKALMVGALNTLKVAFIGIIFTTILGTVIGIARLS
;
A
#
# COMPACT_ATOMS: atom_id res chain seq x y z
N GLY A 1 41.99 13.26 2.69
CA GLY A 1 42.82 13.46 3.91
C GLY A 1 42.12 12.88 5.12
N LYS A 2 42.83 12.16 6.00
CA LYS A 2 42.27 11.39 7.13
C LYS A 2 41.31 12.19 8.04
N ARG A 3 41.54 13.50 8.19
CA ARG A 3 40.67 14.44 8.93
C ARG A 3 39.30 14.64 8.28
N ALA A 4 39.23 14.71 6.95
CA ALA A 4 37.97 14.89 6.23
C ALA A 4 37.04 13.68 6.40
N ILE A 5 37.60 12.47 6.36
CA ILE A 5 36.84 11.23 6.63
C ILE A 5 36.34 11.20 8.07
N ALA A 6 37.17 11.61 9.04
CA ALA A 6 36.75 11.70 10.43
C ALA A 6 35.57 12.66 10.63
N PHE A 7 35.60 13.85 10.00
CA PHE A 7 34.47 14.79 10.06
C PHE A 7 33.21 14.26 9.37
N GLN A 8 33.33 13.52 8.25
CA GLN A 8 32.18 12.90 7.60
C GLN A 8 31.54 11.81 8.46
N VAL A 9 32.34 10.97 9.12
CA VAL A 9 31.83 9.94 10.04
C VAL A 9 31.11 10.58 11.21
N VAL A 10 31.70 11.62 11.82
CA VAL A 10 31.04 12.36 12.91
C VAL A 10 29.74 13.01 12.43
N ALA A 11 29.74 13.65 11.26
CA ALA A 11 28.54 14.23 10.69
C ALA A 11 27.44 13.17 10.45
N LEU A 12 27.79 12.01 9.90
CA LEU A 12 26.85 10.90 9.72
C LEU A 12 26.28 10.38 11.04
N LEU A 13 27.13 10.24 12.07
CA LEU A 13 26.69 9.83 13.40
C LEU A 13 25.75 10.85 14.03
N VAL A 14 26.03 12.14 13.88
CA VAL A 14 25.15 13.22 14.36
C VAL A 14 23.82 13.18 13.62
N VAL A 15 23.83 13.08 12.30
CA VAL A 15 22.59 12.98 11.50
C VAL A 15 21.79 11.75 11.92
N ALA A 16 22.42 10.59 12.01
CA ALA A 16 21.74 9.35 12.43
C ALA A 16 21.15 9.47 13.85
N ALA A 17 21.89 10.06 14.80
CA ALA A 17 21.42 10.26 16.16
C ALA A 17 20.24 11.24 16.23
N VAL A 18 20.31 12.35 15.50
CA VAL A 18 19.22 13.33 15.43
C VAL A 18 17.99 12.71 14.75
N SER A 19 18.16 12.02 13.63
CA SER A 19 17.07 11.31 12.95
C SER A 19 16.41 10.28 13.87
N TYR A 20 17.21 9.49 14.58
CA TYR A 20 16.70 8.52 15.55
C TYR A 20 15.91 9.19 16.67
N TYR A 21 16.45 10.24 17.27
CA TYR A 21 15.78 11.00 18.33
C TYR A 21 14.45 11.60 17.87
N LEU A 22 14.42 12.22 16.69
CA LEU A 22 13.20 12.79 16.11
C LEU A 22 12.17 11.71 15.83
N PHE A 23 12.57 10.59 15.22
CA PHE A 23 11.68 9.48 14.92
C PHE A 23 11.10 8.87 16.20
N SER A 24 11.92 8.59 17.21
CA SER A 24 11.45 8.04 18.49
C SER A 24 10.52 9.00 19.22
N ASN A 25 10.82 10.30 19.21
CA ASN A 25 9.98 11.31 19.85
C ASN A 25 8.64 11.46 19.12
N THR A 26 8.63 11.48 17.79
CA THR A 26 7.38 11.54 17.02
C THR A 26 6.52 10.31 17.27
N GLN A 27 7.08 9.10 17.26
CA GLN A 27 6.32 7.89 17.58
C GLN A 27 5.72 7.93 18.99
N ALA A 28 6.51 8.31 20.00
CA ALA A 28 6.01 8.44 21.38
C ALA A 28 4.90 9.50 21.50
N ASN A 29 4.97 10.60 20.74
CA ASN A 29 3.92 11.61 20.71
C ASN A 29 2.65 11.15 19.99
N LEU A 30 2.78 10.37 18.92
CA LEU A 30 1.66 9.77 18.19
C LEU A 30 0.92 8.73 19.04
N GLU A 31 1.67 7.89 19.75
CA GLU A 31 1.13 6.89 20.68
C GLU A 31 0.36 7.56 21.83
N ARG A 32 0.91 8.62 22.43
CA ARG A 32 0.22 9.42 23.46
C ARG A 32 -1.09 10.05 22.97
N GLN A 33 -1.18 10.37 21.68
CA GLN A 33 -2.39 10.96 21.07
C GLN A 33 -3.36 9.90 20.55
N SER A 34 -3.09 8.60 20.76
CA SER A 34 -3.88 7.49 20.22
C SER A 34 -4.07 7.56 18.70
N ILE A 35 -3.12 8.20 17.99
CA ILE A 35 -3.15 8.26 16.54
C ILE A 35 -2.58 6.94 16.03
N ALA A 36 -3.46 6.09 15.47
CA ALA A 36 -3.08 4.85 14.83
C ALA A 36 -2.19 5.16 13.62
N THR A 37 -0.88 5.05 13.81
CA THR A 37 0.12 5.25 12.76
C THR A 37 0.77 3.92 12.37
N GLY A 38 1.30 3.86 11.15
CA GLY A 38 1.89 2.64 10.61
C GLY A 38 0.85 1.65 10.05
N PHE A 39 1.24 0.39 9.96
CA PHE A 39 0.45 -0.67 9.33
C PHE A 39 -0.32 -1.56 10.32
N GLY A 40 -0.38 -1.17 11.60
CA GLY A 40 -1.10 -1.92 12.62
C GLY A 40 -2.59 -2.13 12.28
N PHE A 41 -3.19 -1.15 11.60
CA PHE A 41 -4.58 -1.22 11.15
C PHE A 41 -4.88 -2.41 10.23
N LEU A 42 -3.88 -2.93 9.51
CA LEU A 42 -4.04 -4.08 8.63
C LEU A 42 -4.47 -5.35 9.37
N ASN A 43 -4.14 -5.45 10.66
CA ASN A 43 -4.53 -6.57 11.51
C ASN A 43 -5.84 -6.33 12.26
N ASN A 44 -6.37 -5.11 12.23
CA ASN A 44 -7.67 -4.82 12.84
C ASN A 44 -8.79 -5.44 11.99
N GLU A 45 -9.89 -5.78 12.65
CA GLU A 45 -11.11 -6.22 12.00
C GLU A 45 -11.65 -5.12 11.08
N ALA A 46 -12.01 -5.49 9.85
CA ALA A 46 -12.46 -4.56 8.83
C ALA A 46 -13.84 -3.97 9.18
N GLY A 47 -14.73 -4.77 9.77
CA GLY A 47 -16.04 -4.33 10.24
C GLY A 47 -17.04 -4.01 9.13
N PHE A 48 -16.74 -4.37 7.88
CA PHE A 48 -17.64 -4.22 6.74
C PHE A 48 -17.64 -5.47 5.85
N GLU A 49 -18.80 -5.77 5.28
CA GLU A 49 -18.98 -6.87 4.34
C GLU A 49 -18.57 -6.46 2.92
N ILE A 50 -17.99 -7.39 2.17
CA ILE A 50 -17.66 -7.21 0.74
C ILE A 50 -18.61 -8.09 -0.07
N GLY A 51 -19.44 -7.47 -0.90
CA GLY A 51 -20.50 -8.16 -1.64
C GLY A 51 -19.99 -9.24 -2.60
N GLU A 52 -18.97 -8.93 -3.42
CA GLU A 52 -18.33 -9.93 -4.29
C GLU A 52 -16.96 -10.27 -3.73
N SER A 53 -16.67 -11.55 -3.52
CA SER A 53 -15.36 -11.99 -3.04
C SER A 53 -14.93 -13.27 -3.76
N LEU A 54 -13.72 -13.27 -4.33
CA LEU A 54 -13.12 -14.45 -4.96
C LEU A 54 -12.62 -15.49 -3.94
N ILE A 55 -12.34 -15.04 -2.72
CA ILE A 55 -11.93 -15.85 -1.58
C ILE A 55 -12.90 -15.58 -0.43
N THR A 56 -13.17 -16.58 0.40
CA THR A 56 -14.09 -16.43 1.55
C THR A 56 -13.64 -15.26 2.44
N TYR A 57 -14.53 -14.28 2.59
CA TYR A 57 -14.33 -13.09 3.40
C TYR A 57 -15.61 -12.80 4.19
N SER A 58 -15.46 -12.31 5.41
CA SER A 58 -16.52 -11.75 6.24
C SER A 58 -16.05 -10.45 6.88
N ALA A 59 -16.98 -9.61 7.36
CA ALA A 59 -16.68 -8.40 8.12
C ALA A 59 -15.79 -8.64 9.36
N ALA A 60 -15.78 -9.88 9.89
CA ALA A 60 -14.92 -10.30 10.99
C ALA A 60 -13.45 -10.53 10.61
N ASP A 61 -13.13 -10.51 9.32
CA ASP A 61 -11.75 -10.64 8.85
C ASP A 61 -10.98 -9.31 8.95
N SER A 62 -9.66 -9.41 8.87
CA SER A 62 -8.75 -8.27 8.98
C SER A 62 -8.77 -7.36 7.74
N TYR A 63 -8.41 -6.09 7.92
CA TYR A 63 -8.22 -5.12 6.82
C TYR A 63 -7.25 -5.61 5.74
N SER A 64 -6.20 -6.35 6.11
CA SER A 64 -5.27 -6.96 5.14
C SER A 64 -5.97 -7.91 4.18
N LYS A 65 -6.90 -8.73 4.67
CA LYS A 65 -7.69 -9.65 3.85
C LYS A 65 -8.71 -8.88 3.02
N ALA A 66 -9.35 -7.85 3.58
CA ALA A 66 -10.26 -6.96 2.83
C ALA A 66 -9.56 -6.31 1.62
N LEU A 67 -8.34 -5.77 1.82
CA LEU A 67 -7.53 -5.20 0.74
C LEU A 67 -7.14 -6.24 -0.32
N MET A 68 -6.77 -7.46 0.10
CA MET A 68 -6.47 -8.55 -0.82
C MET A 68 -7.69 -8.92 -1.68
N VAL A 69 -8.87 -9.07 -1.05
CA VAL A 69 -10.13 -9.36 -1.75
C VAL A 69 -10.42 -8.24 -2.76
N GLY A 70 -10.30 -6.97 -2.36
CA GLY A 70 -10.50 -5.83 -3.25
C GLY A 70 -9.54 -5.82 -4.44
N ALA A 71 -8.26 -6.13 -4.20
CA ALA A 71 -7.26 -6.25 -5.26
C ALA A 71 -7.60 -7.38 -6.26
N LEU A 72 -7.97 -8.56 -5.76
CA LEU A 72 -8.37 -9.70 -6.59
C LEU A 72 -9.61 -9.37 -7.44
N ASN A 73 -10.60 -8.68 -6.87
CA ASN A 73 -11.78 -8.25 -7.61
C ASN A 73 -11.43 -7.24 -8.70
N THR A 74 -10.52 -6.29 -8.41
CA THR A 74 -10.06 -5.31 -9.41
C THR A 74 -9.36 -6.00 -10.57
N LEU A 75 -8.48 -6.98 -10.27
CA LEU A 75 -7.81 -7.80 -11.29
C LEU A 75 -8.81 -8.60 -12.13
N LYS A 76 -9.83 -9.19 -11.50
CA LYS A 76 -10.89 -9.93 -12.20
C LYS A 76 -11.62 -9.05 -13.20
N VAL A 77 -12.09 -7.88 -12.75
CA VAL A 77 -12.82 -6.92 -13.61
C VAL A 77 -11.91 -6.41 -14.72
N ALA A 78 -10.67 -6.05 -14.41
CA ALA A 78 -9.70 -5.59 -15.40
C ALA A 78 -9.42 -6.66 -16.47
N PHE A 79 -9.22 -7.91 -16.07
CA PHE A 79 -8.97 -9.03 -17.00
C PHE A 79 -10.13 -9.22 -17.99
N ILE A 80 -11.36 -9.24 -17.48
CA ILE A 80 -12.56 -9.36 -18.31
C ILE A 80 -12.68 -8.15 -19.23
N GLY A 81 -12.46 -6.94 -18.71
CA GLY A 81 -12.48 -5.70 -19.48
C GLY A 81 -11.49 -5.70 -20.63
N ILE A 82 -10.24 -6.12 -20.39
CA ILE A 82 -9.20 -6.23 -21.43
C ILE A 82 -9.67 -7.12 -22.58
N ILE A 83 -10.22 -8.30 -22.29
CA ILE A 83 -10.69 -9.23 -23.33
C ILE A 83 -11.75 -8.55 -24.21
N PHE A 84 -12.77 -7.94 -23.61
CA PHE A 84 -13.82 -7.25 -24.36
C PHE A 84 -13.29 -6.05 -25.14
N THR A 85 -12.43 -5.23 -24.53
CA THR A 85 -11.81 -4.07 -25.18
C THR A 85 -10.95 -4.49 -26.37
N THR A 86 -10.18 -5.58 -26.26
CA THR A 86 -9.39 -6.10 -27.38
C THR A 86 -10.29 -6.53 -28.53
N ILE A 87 -11.33 -7.32 -28.26
CA ILE A 87 -12.25 -7.78 -29.31
C ILE A 87 -12.93 -6.59 -30.01
N LEU A 88 -13.55 -5.70 -29.23
CA LEU A 88 -14.25 -4.54 -29.77
C LEU A 88 -13.30 -3.60 -30.51
N GLY A 89 -12.13 -3.32 -29.94
CA GLY A 89 -11.11 -2.48 -30.55
C GLY A 89 -10.61 -3.04 -31.89
N THR A 90 -10.37 -4.35 -31.97
CA THR A 90 -9.98 -5.01 -33.21
C THR A 90 -11.09 -4.96 -34.26
N VAL A 91 -12.34 -5.28 -33.90
CA VAL A 91 -13.48 -5.26 -34.83
C VAL A 91 -13.69 -3.85 -35.39
N ILE A 92 -13.71 -2.83 -34.52
CA ILE A 92 -13.86 -1.43 -34.92
C ILE A 92 -12.67 -0.99 -35.79
N GLY A 93 -11.45 -1.41 -35.44
CA GLY A 93 -10.24 -1.11 -36.21
C GLY A 93 -10.29 -1.66 -37.64
N ILE A 94 -10.75 -2.90 -37.81
CA ILE A 94 -10.94 -3.52 -39.13
C ILE A 94 -12.04 -2.80 -39.91
N ALA A 95 -13.18 -2.54 -39.27
CA ALA A 95 -14.34 -1.89 -39.91
C ALA A 95 -14.02 -0.47 -40.42
N ARG A 96 -13.06 0.23 -39.81
CA ARG A 96 -12.62 1.56 -40.28
C ARG A 96 -11.70 1.51 -41.51
N LEU A 97 -10.97 0.42 -41.70
CA LEU A 97 -9.99 0.30 -42.80
C LEU A 97 -10.65 -0.15 -44.12
N SER A 98 -11.83 -0.76 -44.04
CA SER A 98 -12.67 -1.14 -45.19
C SER A 98 -13.60 -0.02 -45.62
#